data_AF-A0A3D5DXH1-F1
#
_entry.id   AF-A0A3D5DXH1-F1
#
_cell.length_a   1.000
_cell.length_b   1.000
_cell.length_c   1.000
_cell.angle_alpha   90.00
_cell.angle_beta   90.00
_cell.angle_gamma   90.00
#
_symmetry.space_group_name_H-M   'P 1'
#
loop_
_entity.id
_entity.type
_entity.pdbx_description
1 polymer ?
#
loop_
_entity_poly.entity_id
_entity_poly.type
_entity_poly.pdbx_seq_one_letter_code
_entity_poly.pdbx_strand_id
1 'polypeptide(L)'
;MHWWICHAEQVLRKHGTPQSALSTHAAFIVVQHESGGNPHAYNGWDANAAAGTPSEGIAQVIGPTFSTYSLPGYGNIWNPVDNMIAAFRYAISRYGSMNNIPGVVAVRGGGSYIGY
;
A
#
# COMPACT_ATOMS: atom_id res chain seq x y z
N MET A 1 3.36 10.17 8.77
CA MET A 1 2.63 9.72 7.56
C MET A 1 3.29 10.18 6.24
N HIS A 2 3.31 11.48 5.94
CA HIS A 2 3.84 11.98 4.64
C HIS A 2 5.31 11.59 4.37
N TRP A 3 6.17 11.58 5.39
CA TRP A 3 7.58 11.17 5.26
C TRP A 3 7.74 9.72 4.79
N TRP A 4 6.93 8.79 5.30
CA TRP A 4 7.01 7.37 4.92
C TRP A 4 6.68 7.20 3.43
N ILE A 5 5.64 7.88 2.93
CA ILE A 5 5.19 7.78 1.54
C ILE A 5 6.32 8.24 0.61
N CYS A 6 6.86 9.43 0.87
CA CYS A 6 7.96 9.98 0.09
C CYS A 6 9.21 9.08 0.14
N HIS A 7 9.50 8.45 1.28
CA HIS A 7 10.62 7.53 1.40
C HIS A 7 10.40 6.25 0.56
N ALA A 8 9.22 5.63 0.63
CA ALA A 8 8.88 4.48 -0.20
C ALA A 8 8.97 4.81 -1.70
N GLU A 9 8.45 5.96 -2.14
CA GLU A 9 8.57 6.42 -3.54
C GLU A 9 10.02 6.61 -3.96
N GLN A 10 10.86 7.18 -3.09
CA GLN A 10 12.28 7.34 -3.37
C GLN A 10 12.99 6.00 -3.53
N VAL A 11 12.70 5.03 -2.66
CA VAL A 11 13.24 3.67 -2.77
C VAL A 11 12.79 3.05 -4.09
N LEU A 12 11.50 3.05 -4.40
CA LEU A 12 10.95 2.47 -5.62
C LEU A 12 11.55 3.09 -6.89
N ARG A 13 11.73 4.42 -6.91
CA ARG A 13 12.42 5.11 -8.02
C ARG A 13 13.87 4.63 -8.19
N LYS A 14 14.61 4.44 -7.09
CA LYS A 14 15.97 3.88 -7.14
C LYS A 14 16.00 2.43 -7.64
N HIS A 15 14.92 1.68 -7.42
CA HIS A 15 14.73 0.31 -7.92
C HIS A 15 14.05 0.24 -9.30
N GLY A 16 13.95 1.36 -10.02
CA GLY A 16 13.52 1.39 -11.41
C GLY A 16 12.01 1.51 -11.63
N THR A 17 11.21 1.72 -10.59
CA THR A 17 9.78 2.02 -10.75
C THR A 17 9.61 3.37 -11.47
N PRO A 18 8.86 3.43 -12.60
CA PRO A 18 8.64 4.68 -13.32
C PRO A 18 7.91 5.70 -12.45
N GLN A 19 8.35 6.96 -12.47
CA GLN A 19 7.71 8.03 -11.71
C GLN A 19 6.24 8.24 -12.12
N SER A 20 5.89 7.96 -13.38
CA SER A 20 4.50 8.01 -13.87
C SER A 20 3.57 6.97 -13.24
N ALA A 21 4.12 5.88 -12.69
CA ALA A 21 3.36 4.85 -11.99
C ALA A 21 3.14 5.19 -10.50
N LEU A 22 3.91 6.15 -9.94
CA LEU A 22 3.84 6.58 -8.55
C LEU A 22 2.91 7.79 -8.38
N SER A 23 2.39 7.99 -7.18
CA SER A 23 1.59 9.18 -6.85
C SER A 23 1.45 9.32 -5.33
N THR A 24 2.11 10.35 -4.79
CA THR A 24 2.08 10.66 -3.34
C THR A 24 0.65 10.91 -2.86
N HIS A 25 -0.17 11.56 -3.69
CA HIS A 25 -1.57 11.85 -3.37
C HIS A 25 -2.44 10.59 -3.40
N ALA A 26 -2.27 9.70 -4.38
CA ALA A 26 -2.96 8.41 -4.38
C ALA A 26 -2.58 7.55 -3.17
N ALA A 27 -1.27 7.50 -2.85
CA ALA A 27 -0.78 6.80 -1.67
C ALA A 27 -1.36 7.36 -0.36
N PHE A 28 -1.50 8.68 -0.26
CA PHE A 28 -2.14 9.32 0.89
C PHE A 28 -3.60 8.87 1.06
N ILE A 29 -4.37 8.83 -0.04
CA ILE A 29 -5.76 8.33 -0.02
C ILE A 29 -5.79 6.89 0.49
N VAL A 30 -4.95 6.01 -0.06
CA VAL A 30 -4.86 4.61 0.39
C VAL A 30 -4.59 4.54 1.89
N VAL A 31 -3.51 5.16 2.37
CA VAL A 31 -3.15 5.08 3.80
C VAL A 31 -4.25 5.65 4.71
N GLN A 32 -4.87 6.76 4.30
CA GLN A 32 -5.92 7.39 5.10
C GLN A 32 -7.15 6.50 5.25
N HIS A 33 -7.51 5.75 4.21
CA HIS A 33 -8.67 4.86 4.23
C HIS A 33 -8.38 3.47 4.80
N GLU A 34 -7.16 2.95 4.60
CA GLU A 34 -6.77 1.61 5.08
C GLU A 34 -6.47 1.60 6.58
N SER A 35 -5.70 2.56 7.07
CA SER A 35 -5.21 2.55 8.46
C SER A 35 -5.43 3.85 9.23
N GLY A 36 -5.95 4.90 8.57
CA GLY A 36 -5.95 6.25 9.15
C GLY A 36 -4.54 6.77 9.47
N GLY A 37 -3.50 6.18 8.88
CA GLY A 37 -2.10 6.51 9.17
C GLY A 37 -1.46 5.75 10.33
N ASN A 38 -2.12 4.73 10.89
CA ASN A 38 -1.56 3.90 11.95
C ASN A 38 -0.64 2.80 11.37
N PRO A 39 0.69 2.84 11.61
CA PRO A 39 1.62 1.83 11.09
C PRO A 39 1.48 0.45 11.77
N HIS A 40 0.74 0.36 12.88
CA HIS A 40 0.45 -0.88 13.59
C HIS A 40 -1.03 -1.27 13.49
N ALA A 41 -1.72 -0.80 12.45
CA ALA A 41 -3.09 -1.24 12.17
C ALA A 41 -3.10 -2.75 11.86
N TYR A 42 -4.06 -3.45 12.46
CA TYR A 42 -4.23 -4.90 12.33
C TYR A 42 -5.72 -5.21 12.18
N ASN A 43 -6.08 -5.94 11.13
CA ASN A 43 -7.43 -6.42 10.92
C ASN A 43 -7.51 -7.93 11.16
N GLY A 44 -8.11 -8.32 12.29
CA GLY A 44 -8.21 -9.71 12.73
C GLY A 44 -9.58 -10.36 12.56
N TRP A 45 -10.54 -9.72 11.86
CA TRP A 45 -11.93 -10.17 11.84
C TRP A 45 -12.51 -10.41 10.45
N ASP A 46 -11.78 -10.08 9.38
CA ASP A 46 -12.25 -10.25 8.01
C ASP A 46 -11.96 -11.65 7.44
N ALA A 47 -12.29 -11.86 6.16
CA ALA A 47 -12.06 -13.13 5.47
C ALA A 47 -10.57 -13.48 5.35
N ASN A 48 -9.69 -12.50 5.26
CA ASN A 48 -8.24 -12.72 5.21
C ASN A 48 -7.73 -13.19 6.58
N ALA A 49 -8.20 -12.58 7.66
CA ALA A 49 -7.91 -13.02 9.02
C ALA A 49 -8.42 -14.44 9.28
N ALA A 50 -9.64 -14.77 8.83
CA ALA A 50 -10.19 -16.12 8.91
C ALA A 50 -9.37 -17.14 8.10
N ALA A 51 -8.75 -16.71 7.00
CA ALA A 51 -7.82 -17.51 6.20
C ALA A 51 -6.38 -17.55 6.78
N GLY A 52 -6.12 -16.90 7.91
CA GLY A 52 -4.82 -16.89 8.58
C GLY A 52 -3.80 -15.89 8.01
N THR A 53 -4.23 -14.96 7.16
CA THR A 53 -3.38 -13.93 6.55
C THR A 53 -3.99 -12.54 6.77
N PRO A 54 -4.11 -12.07 8.02
CA PRO A 54 -4.74 -10.78 8.33
C PRO A 54 -4.07 -9.62 7.58
N SER A 55 -4.81 -8.53 7.39
CA SER A 55 -4.26 -7.28 6.85
C SER A 55 -3.48 -6.53 7.92
N GLU A 56 -2.27 -6.11 7.58
CA GLU A 56 -1.28 -5.58 8.52
C GLU A 56 -0.64 -4.28 8.04
N GLY A 57 -0.35 -3.40 9.00
CA GLY A 57 0.46 -2.22 8.80
C GLY A 57 -0.25 -1.06 8.11
N ILE A 58 0.55 -0.05 7.73
CA ILE A 58 0.06 1.26 7.29
C ILE A 58 -0.83 1.22 6.04
N ALA A 59 -0.62 0.26 5.14
CA ALA A 59 -1.38 0.09 3.91
C ALA A 59 -2.22 -1.20 3.93
N GLN A 60 -2.38 -1.84 5.09
CA GLN A 60 -3.20 -3.04 5.31
C GLN A 60 -2.87 -4.19 4.35
N VAL A 61 -1.58 -4.46 4.14
CA VAL A 61 -1.10 -5.53 3.24
C VAL A 61 -1.19 -6.88 3.96
N ILE A 62 -1.64 -7.92 3.26
CA ILE A 62 -1.61 -9.30 3.76
C ILE A 62 -0.25 -9.97 3.56
N GLY A 63 0.09 -10.93 4.42
CA GLY A 63 1.37 -11.66 4.39
C GLY A 63 1.81 -12.19 3.01
N PRO A 64 0.95 -12.90 2.24
CA PRO A 64 1.31 -13.39 0.91
C PRO A 64 1.66 -12.29 -0.10
N THR A 65 0.93 -11.17 -0.07
CA THR A 65 1.20 -10.00 -0.91
C THR A 65 2.52 -9.36 -0.49
N PHE A 66 2.75 -9.18 0.82
CA PHE A 66 4.00 -8.61 1.31
C PHE A 66 5.21 -9.47 0.90
N SER A 67 5.13 -10.78 1.08
CA SER A 67 6.14 -11.74 0.64
C SER A 67 6.48 -11.58 -0.86
N THR A 68 5.46 -11.48 -1.70
CA THR A 68 5.63 -11.41 -3.18
C THR A 68 6.21 -10.07 -3.64
N TYR A 69 5.81 -8.97 -2.99
CA TYR A 69 6.09 -7.62 -3.49
C TYR A 69 7.11 -6.83 -2.66
N SER A 70 7.62 -7.39 -1.56
CA SER A 70 8.74 -6.81 -0.81
C SER A 70 10.00 -6.65 -1.67
N LEU A 71 10.86 -5.67 -1.31
CA LEU A 71 12.19 -5.52 -1.90
C LEU A 71 13.24 -6.21 -1.00
N PRO A 72 14.34 -6.73 -1.56
CA PRO A 72 15.48 -7.17 -0.75
C PRO A 72 15.94 -6.05 0.21
N GLY A 73 16.03 -6.37 1.50
CA GLY A 73 16.35 -5.40 2.56
C GLY A 73 15.14 -4.67 3.17
N TYR A 74 13.92 -4.90 2.66
CA TYR A 74 12.66 -4.31 3.13
C TYR A 74 11.66 -5.40 3.53
N GLY A 75 12.02 -6.19 4.54
CA GLY A 75 11.32 -7.41 4.94
C GLY A 75 10.42 -7.28 6.17
N ASN A 76 10.20 -6.07 6.71
CA ASN A 76 9.39 -5.89 7.91
C ASN A 76 8.00 -5.33 7.58
N ILE A 77 6.96 -6.16 7.60
CA ILE A 77 5.58 -5.75 7.30
C ILE A 77 5.03 -4.63 8.22
N TRP A 78 5.58 -4.48 9.43
CA TRP A 78 5.22 -3.42 10.38
C TRP A 78 6.04 -2.14 10.19
N ASN A 79 7.11 -2.18 9.40
CA ASN A 79 7.78 -0.96 8.98
C ASN A 79 6.90 -0.29 7.91
N PRO A 80 6.44 0.96 8.14
CA PRO A 80 5.55 1.63 7.21
C PRO A 80 6.17 1.82 5.82
N VAL A 81 7.50 1.98 5.71
CA VAL A 81 8.17 2.12 4.41
C VAL A 81 8.13 0.79 3.65
N ASP A 82 8.52 -0.32 4.29
CA ASP A 82 8.51 -1.65 3.70
C ASP A 82 7.10 -2.08 3.28
N ASN A 83 6.12 -1.84 4.15
CA ASN A 83 4.70 -2.13 3.90
C ASN A 83 4.19 -1.37 2.66
N MET A 84 4.52 -0.08 2.55
CA MET A 84 4.17 0.71 1.37
C MET A 84 4.92 0.31 0.11
N ILE A 85 6.18 -0.12 0.22
CA ILE A 85 6.92 -0.67 -0.93
C ILE A 85 6.16 -1.87 -1.51
N ALA A 86 5.73 -2.81 -0.66
CA ALA A 86 4.95 -3.96 -1.11
C ALA A 86 3.59 -3.55 -1.67
N ALA A 87 2.85 -2.67 -0.98
CA ALA A 87 1.56 -2.15 -1.45
C ALA A 87 1.66 -1.50 -2.84
N PHE A 88 2.67 -0.65 -3.06
CA PHE A 88 2.81 0.09 -4.31
C PHE A 88 3.18 -0.84 -5.44
N ARG A 89 4.08 -1.80 -5.21
CA ARG A 89 4.47 -2.78 -6.23
C ARG A 89 3.30 -3.69 -6.60
N TYR A 90 2.49 -4.11 -5.63
CA TYR A 90 1.25 -4.83 -5.89
C TYR A 90 0.28 -3.98 -6.72
N ALA A 91 -0.02 -2.75 -6.29
CA ALA A 91 -0.96 -1.87 -6.97
C ALA A 91 -0.51 -1.53 -8.40
N ILE A 92 0.78 -1.25 -8.61
CA ILE A 92 1.34 -1.00 -9.93
C ILE A 92 1.31 -2.26 -10.79
N SER A 93 1.62 -3.43 -10.24
CA SER A 93 1.51 -4.69 -10.98
C SER A 93 0.07 -5.01 -11.38
N ARG A 94 -0.91 -4.63 -10.56
CA ARG A 94 -2.32 -4.95 -10.77
C ARG A 94 -3.06 -3.95 -11.66
N TYR A 95 -2.72 -2.66 -11.54
CA TYR A 95 -3.45 -1.53 -12.13
C TYR A 95 -2.60 -0.61 -13.02
N GLY A 96 -1.28 -0.85 -13.10
CA GLY A 96 -0.33 -0.07 -13.91
C GLY A 96 0.15 1.24 -13.27
N SER A 97 -0.61 1.81 -12.32
CA SER A 97 -0.26 3.04 -11.60
C SER A 97 -1.04 3.15 -10.30
N MET A 98 -0.46 3.82 -9.30
CA MET A 98 -1.16 4.20 -8.06
C MET A 98 -2.43 5.03 -8.33
N ASN A 99 -2.45 5.81 -9.42
CA ASN A 99 -3.62 6.60 -9.81
C ASN A 99 -4.79 5.75 -10.31
N ASN A 100 -4.55 4.50 -10.70
CA ASN A 100 -5.53 3.60 -11.29
C ASN A 100 -6.16 2.63 -10.27
N ILE A 101 -5.77 2.73 -9.00
CA ILE A 101 -6.36 1.93 -7.93
C ILE A 101 -7.87 2.25 -7.84
N PRO A 102 -8.78 1.25 -7.85
CA PRO A 102 -10.22 1.48 -7.83
C PRO A 102 -10.69 2.43 -6.73
N GLY A 103 -10.20 2.26 -5.49
CA GLY A 103 -10.52 3.17 -4.38
C GLY A 103 -10.01 4.60 -4.58
N VAL A 104 -8.85 4.78 -5.21
CA VAL A 104 -8.32 6.11 -5.53
C VAL A 104 -9.16 6.78 -6.61
N VAL A 105 -9.53 6.04 -7.66
CA VAL A 105 -10.40 6.53 -8.74
C VAL A 105 -11.77 6.90 -8.18
N ALA A 106 -12.35 6.05 -7.33
CA ALA A 106 -13.65 6.28 -6.71
C ALA A 106 -13.65 7.54 -5.83
N VAL A 107 -12.67 7.68 -4.92
CA VAL A 107 -12.55 8.86 -4.04
C VAL A 107 -12.38 10.14 -4.85
N ARG A 108 -11.56 10.13 -5.91
CA ARG A 108 -11.38 11.30 -6.78
C ARG A 108 -12.64 11.64 -7.57
N GLY A 109 -13.49 10.66 -7.86
CA GLY A 109 -14.81 10.85 -8.47
C GLY A 109 -15.91 11.28 -7.49
N GLY A 110 -15.59 11.46 -6.19
CA GLY A 110 -16.57 11.79 -5.15
C GLY A 110 -17.32 10.59 -4.57
N GLY A 111 -16.89 9.37 -4.89
CA GLY A 111 -17.45 8.12 -4.35
C GLY A 111 -16.72 7.61 -3.10
N SER A 112 -17.23 6.53 -2.54
CA SER A 112 -16.61 5.84 -1.40
C SER A 112 -15.34 5.09 -1.79
N TYR A 113 -14.40 4.97 -0.85
CA TYR A 113 -13.18 4.19 -1.04
C TYR A 113 -13.49 2.69 -1.19
N ILE A 114 -12.71 2.02 -2.04
CA ILE A 114 -12.74 0.58 -2.31
C ILE A 114 -11.31 0.07 -2.14
N GLY A 115 -11.09 -0.86 -1.21
CA GLY A 115 -9.78 -1.48 -0.97
C GLY A 115 -9.22 -2.18 -2.23
N TYR A 116 -7.92 -2.43 -2.25
CA TYR A 116 -7.16 -2.85 -3.44
C TYR A 116 -6.50 -4.22 -3.30
#